data_AF-A0A2P9AXU1-F1
#
_entry.id   AF-A0A2P9AXU1-F1
#
_cell.length_a   1.000
_cell.length_b   1.000
_cell.length_c   1.000
_cell.angle_alpha   90.00
_cell.angle_beta   90.00
_cell.angle_gamma   90.00
#
_symmetry.space_group_name_H-M   'P 1'
#
loop_
_entity.id
_entity.type
_entity.pdbx_description
1 polymer ?
#
loop_
_entity_poly.entity_id
_entity_poly.type
_entity_poly.pdbx_seq_one_letter_code
_entity_poly.pdbx_strand_id
1 'polypeptide(L)' 'MGQVLHGSATTTKAIRRAIQHSQESLRALAKRYGINQKAVAKWRERTSVADLPTGPKSPA' A
#
# COMPACT_ATOMS: atom_id res chain seq x y z
N MET A 1 16.60 -5.32 -4.73
CA MET A 1 16.35 -3.86 -4.75
C MET A 1 15.35 -3.50 -3.65
N GLY A 2 15.84 -3.25 -2.44
CA GLY A 2 14.99 -2.94 -1.29
C GLY A 2 14.29 -1.60 -1.51
N GLN A 3 12.96 -1.59 -1.49
CA GLN A 3 12.22 -0.34 -1.39
C GLN A 3 12.61 0.31 -0.05
N VAL A 4 13.24 1.48 -0.12
CA VAL A 4 13.47 2.34 1.03
C VAL A 4 12.11 2.84 1.48
N LEU A 5 11.48 2.08 2.37
CA LEU A 5 10.27 2.49 3.05
C LEU A 5 10.70 3.39 4.21
N HIS A 6 10.06 4.54 4.34
CA HIS A 6 10.25 5.42 5.49
C HIS A 6 10.03 4.65 6.79
N GLY A 7 10.80 4.91 7.85
CA GLY A 7 10.74 4.15 9.12
C GLY A 7 9.35 4.09 9.77
N SER A 8 8.50 5.09 9.51
CA SER A 8 7.11 5.13 9.97
C SER A 8 6.08 4.56 8.97
N ALA A 9 6.51 3.96 7.86
CA ALA A 9 5.61 3.38 6.88
C ALA A 9 5.09 2.02 7.36
N THR A 10 3.89 2.02 7.94
CA THR A 10 3.23 0.79 8.42
C THR A 10 2.85 -0.16 7.27
N THR A 11 2.61 0.35 6.06
CA THR A 11 2.18 -0.46 4.90
C THR A 11 3.34 -0.75 3.95
N THR A 12 3.96 -1.90 4.14
CA THR A 12 5.04 -2.40 3.27
C THR A 12 4.52 -2.94 1.94
N LYS A 13 5.40 -3.12 0.95
CA LYS A 13 5.06 -3.73 -0.35
C LYS A 13 4.37 -5.10 -0.21
N ALA A 14 4.77 -5.89 0.79
CA ALA A 14 4.18 -7.20 1.07
C ALA A 14 2.72 -7.07 1.51
N ILE A 15 2.42 -6.14 2.43
CA ILE A 15 1.05 -5.87 2.90
C ILE A 15 0.19 -5.35 1.74
N ARG A 16 0.70 -4.41 0.93
CA ARG A 16 -0.01 -3.89 -0.25
C ARG A 16 -0.37 -4.99 -1.24
N ARG A 17 0.58 -5.90 -1.52
CA ARG A 17 0.35 -7.05 -2.40
C ARG A 17 -0.68 -8.02 -1.80
N ALA A 18 -0.60 -8.29 -0.50
CA ALA A 18 -1.57 -9.14 0.18
C ALA A 18 -2.99 -8.56 0.14
N ILE A 19 -3.13 -7.23 0.27
CA ILE A 19 -4.43 -6.55 0.15
C ILE A 19 -5.00 -6.65 -1.26
N GLN A 20 -4.18 -6.49 -2.31
CA GLN A 20 -4.63 -6.59 -3.70
C GLN A 20 -5.13 -8.00 -4.07
N HIS A 21 -4.46 -9.05 -3.57
CA HIS A 21 -4.84 -10.44 -3.89
C HIS A 21 -5.90 -11.01 -2.95
N SER A 22 -6.24 -10.33 -1.86
CA SER A 22 -7.22 -10.83 -0.88
C SER A 22 -8.65 -10.46 -1.28
N GLN A 23 -9.54 -11.45 -1.22
CA GLN A 23 -10.99 -11.29 -1.35
C GLN A 23 -11.67 -11.02 0.00
N GLU A 24 -10.90 -11.02 1.10
CA GLU A 24 -11.42 -10.77 2.44
C GLU A 24 -12.03 -9.36 2.57
N SER A 25 -12.88 -9.20 3.59
CA SER A 25 -13.46 -7.89 3.92
C SER A 25 -12.37 -6.89 4.36
N LEU A 26 -12.62 -5.60 4.10
CA LEU A 26 -11.71 -4.52 4.51
C LEU A 26 -11.44 -4.52 6.02
N ARG A 27 -12.46 -4.89 6.83
CA ARG A 27 -12.37 -4.97 8.28
C ARG A 27 -11.43 -6.09 8.75
N ALA A 28 -11.46 -7.25 8.09
CA ALA A 28 -10.58 -8.37 8.40
C ALA A 28 -9.11 -8.01 8.12
N LEU A 29 -8.84 -7.45 6.94
CA LEU A 29 -7.50 -7.00 6.54
C LEU A 29 -6.97 -5.88 7.45
N ALA A 30 -7.83 -4.91 7.80
CA ALA A 30 -7.48 -3.84 8.73
C ALA A 30 -7.07 -4.37 10.11
N LYS A 31 -7.82 -5.33 10.67
CA LYS A 31 -7.50 -5.96 11.96
C LYS A 31 -6.21 -6.78 11.90
N ARG A 32 -5.99 -7.54 10.81
CA ARG A 32 -4.83 -8.41 10.63
C ARG A 32 -3.52 -7.63 10.51
N TYR A 33 -3.54 -6.51 9.79
CA TYR A 33 -2.34 -5.70 9.54
C TYR A 33 -2.24 -4.47 10.43
N GLY A 34 -3.20 -4.23 11.33
CA GLY A 34 -3.21 -3.06 12.22
C GLY A 34 -3.30 -1.73 11.48
N ILE A 35 -3.93 -1.69 10.30
CA ILE A 35 -4.04 -0.50 9.46
C ILE A 35 -5.49 -0.04 9.33
N ASN A 36 -5.69 1.24 9.05
CA ASN A 36 -7.03 1.80 8.85
C ASN A 36 -7.72 1.16 7.63
N GLN A 37 -9.01 0.85 7.74
CA GLN A 37 -9.84 0.33 6.64
C GLN A 37 -9.80 1.23 5.40
N LYS A 38 -9.69 2.56 5.56
CA LYS A 38 -9.52 3.50 4.43
C LYS A 38 -8.23 3.24 3.65
N ALA A 39 -7.16 2.85 4.34
CA ALA A 39 -5.90 2.49 3.68
C ALA A 39 -6.05 1.16 2.93
N VAL A 40 -6.75 0.18 3.49
CA VAL A 40 -7.04 -1.09 2.81
C VAL A 40 -7.83 -0.84 1.52
N ALA A 41 -8.90 -0.04 1.59
CA ALA A 41 -9.71 0.32 0.42
C ALA A 41 -8.85 0.98 -0.66
N LYS A 42 -8.09 2.02 -0.29
CA LYS A 42 -7.17 2.71 -1.20
C LYS A 42 -6.16 1.78 -1.87
N TRP A 43 -5.60 0.80 -1.14
CA TRP A 43 -4.63 -0.14 -1.70
C TRP A 43 -5.27 -1.21 -2.59
N ARG A 44 -6.53 -1.58 -2.33
CA ARG A 44 -7.30 -2.51 -3.17
C ARG A 44 -7.70 -1.90 -4.50
N GLU A 45 -8.01 -0.60 -4.53
CA GLU A 45 -8.35 0.13 -5.76
C GLU A 45 -7.13 0.49 -6.62
N ARG A 46 -5.93 0.48 -6.03
CA ARG A 46 -4.69 0.74 -6.77
C ARG A 46 -4.32 -0.46 -7.63
N THR A 47 -3.85 -0.20 -8.85
CA THR A 47 -3.26 -1.20 -9.76
C THR A 47 -1.78 -1.48 -9.46
N SER A 48 -1.08 -0.60 -8.75
CA SER A 48 0.34 -0.76 -8.44
C SER A 48 0.64 -0.72 -6.95
N VAL A 49 1.51 -1.63 -6.51
CA VAL A 49 2.06 -1.69 -5.14
C VAL A 49 3.35 -0.89 -4.97
N ALA A 50 3.95 -0.45 -6.08
CA ALA A 50 5.18 0.33 -6.06
C ALA A 50 4.89 1.77 -5.65
N ASP A 51 5.77 2.36 -4.83
CA ASP A 51 5.82 3.80 -4.70
C ASP A 51 6.31 4.38 -6.02
N LEU A 52 5.46 5.19 -6.65
CA LEU A 52 5.81 5.94 -7.82
C LEU A 52 6.40 7.29 -7.37
N PRO A 53 7.48 7.77 -8.00
CA PRO A 53 7.99 9.10 -7.71
C PRO A 53 6.89 10.13 -7.98
N THR A 54 6.48 10.87 -6.95
CA THR A 54 5.52 11.98 -7.03
C THR A 54 6.23 13.31 -7.28
N GLY A 55 7.20 13.30 -8.21
CA GLY A 55 7.91 14.49 -8.65
C GLY A 55 7.52 14.87 -10.09
N PRO A 56 7.73 16.12 -10.51
CA PRO A 56 7.55 16.51 -11.91
C PRO A 56 8.37 15.58 -12.81
N LYS A 57 7.71 15.01 -13.82
CA LYS A 57 8.40 14.28 -14.89
C LYS A 57 9.17 15.33 -15.69
N SER A 58 10.46 15.48 -15.39
CA SER A 58 11.37 16.53 -15.85
C SER A 58 11.13 17.94 -15.28
N PRO A 59 12.19 18.63 -14.81
CA PRO A 59 12.27 20.08 -14.90
C PRO A 59 12.73 20.48 -16.31
N ALA A 60 11.99 21.44 -16.91
CA ALA A 60 12.25 22.17 -18.16
C ALA A 60 12.36 21.35 -19.45
#